data_AF-A0A1E4S0L0-F1
#
_entry.id   AF-A0A1E4S0L0-F1
#
_cell.length_a   1.000
_cell.length_b   1.000
_cell.length_c   1.000
_cell.angle_alpha   90.00
_cell.angle_beta   90.00
_cell.angle_gamma   90.00
#
_symmetry.space_group_name_H-M   'P 1'
#
loop_
_entity.id
_entity.type
_entity.pdbx_description
1 polymer ?
#
loop_
_entity_poly.entity_id
_entity_poly.type
_entity_poly.pdbx_seq_one_letter_code
_entity_poly.pdbx_strand_id
1 'polypeptide(L)'
;MSKRTSLNAKYPHALPVHPIALPELILHNPISWIWFTICYIKSFPTVSRTVVQFKDGCFAVDSPEEMMTLWNEGFFGKGTMSRSEPTWYDRTQKRLGLGEFKNLTIEEITILRREERKKFKRERAQLEKKQKELKSMGIVDPFIEERLKLKELRDKDITIPLERETFIRPEDDVLVVKGHLINIEQLQLQPCEVMFLEFALQSVTVVTDGVALSSNQLLEVLWPTKSADDSFIVKYVVYHYYRSLGWCVRSAIKFGTDFLLYNRGPPFHHAEFALHVVPNYNDTQKNTATAQDFTMLSGLNRVIAGVRKNLVLVFVDIPTQEEIDKAGSFQDILSLYSISEVLLRRWVPNRNRD
;
A
#
# COMPACT_ATOMS: atom_id res chain seq x y z
N MET A 1 22.85 -11.34 17.22
CA MET A 1 21.88 -10.37 16.66
C MET A 1 22.10 -10.26 15.16
N SER A 2 21.22 -10.84 14.34
CA SER A 2 21.25 -10.61 12.89
C SER A 2 20.98 -9.12 12.64
N LYS A 3 21.93 -8.39 12.05
CA LYS A 3 21.70 -6.98 11.66
C LYS A 3 20.51 -6.96 10.71
N ARG A 4 19.41 -6.35 11.15
CA ARG A 4 18.21 -6.18 10.32
C ARG A 4 18.60 -5.30 9.14
N THR A 5 18.42 -5.80 7.92
CA THR A 5 18.66 -5.01 6.70
C THR A 5 17.81 -3.74 6.79
N SER A 6 18.41 -2.58 6.52
CA SER A 6 17.68 -1.32 6.57
C SER A 6 16.57 -1.33 5.52
N LEU A 7 15.40 -0.76 5.84
CA LEU A 7 14.29 -0.68 4.89
C LEU A 7 14.69 0.10 3.63
N ASN A 8 15.58 1.09 3.78
CA ASN A 8 16.13 1.84 2.65
C ASN A 8 16.97 0.97 1.70
N ALA A 9 17.71 -0.01 2.25
CA ALA A 9 18.46 -0.95 1.43
C ALA A 9 17.54 -2.00 0.78
N LYS A 10 16.42 -2.36 1.43
CA LYS A 10 15.43 -3.29 0.87
C LYS A 10 14.56 -2.64 -0.22
N TYR A 11 14.20 -1.38 -0.04
CA TYR A 11 13.37 -0.60 -0.96
C TYR A 11 14.14 0.66 -1.42
N PRO A 12 15.15 0.47 -2.30
CA PRO A 12 16.02 1.56 -2.74
C PRO A 12 15.30 2.54 -3.68
N HIS A 13 14.35 2.05 -4.49
CA HIS A 13 13.66 2.83 -5.51
C HIS A 13 12.18 3.01 -5.17
N ALA A 14 11.63 4.18 -5.50
CA ALA A 14 10.22 4.50 -5.26
C ALA A 14 9.28 4.09 -6.42
N LEU A 15 9.86 3.84 -7.61
CA LEU A 15 9.20 3.47 -8.86
C LEU A 15 10.11 2.47 -9.61
N PRO A 16 9.59 1.67 -10.57
CA PRO A 16 10.37 0.73 -11.40
C PRO A 16 11.21 1.44 -12.47
N VAL A 17 11.70 2.63 -12.14
CA VAL A 17 12.56 3.47 -12.96
C VAL A 17 13.78 3.78 -12.11
N HIS A 18 14.92 3.26 -12.53
CA HIS A 18 16.15 3.37 -11.78
C HIS A 18 16.90 4.61 -12.24
N PRO A 19 17.24 5.52 -11.31
CA PRO A 19 18.03 6.69 -11.65
C PRO A 19 19.43 6.26 -12.09
N ILE A 20 20.07 7.12 -12.87
CA ILE A 20 21.47 6.93 -13.27
C ILE A 20 22.35 6.88 -12.01
N ALA A 21 23.04 5.77 -11.82
CA ALA A 21 24.03 5.62 -10.75
C ALA A 21 25.38 6.16 -11.22
N LEU A 22 25.70 7.40 -10.81
CA LEU A 22 26.99 8.02 -11.12
C LEU A 22 28.05 7.67 -10.07
N PRO A 23 29.32 7.51 -10.46
CA PRO A 23 30.42 7.34 -9.52
C PRO A 23 30.58 8.57 -8.63
N GLU A 24 31.20 8.41 -7.47
CA GLU A 24 31.53 9.53 -6.58
C GLU A 24 32.47 10.51 -7.29
N LEU A 25 32.11 11.80 -7.27
CA LEU A 25 32.88 12.86 -7.92
C LEU A 25 33.88 13.48 -6.94
N ILE A 26 35.16 13.18 -7.16
CA ILE A 26 36.26 13.73 -6.37
C ILE A 26 36.69 15.06 -7.00
N LEU A 27 36.25 16.18 -6.42
CA LEU A 27 36.38 17.53 -6.99
C LEU A 27 37.81 17.94 -7.40
N HIS A 28 38.82 17.49 -6.65
CA HIS A 28 40.23 17.84 -6.86
C HIS A 28 40.94 16.91 -7.87
N ASN A 29 40.30 15.84 -8.35
CA ASN A 29 40.92 14.89 -9.25
C ASN A 29 40.36 15.05 -10.69
N PRO A 30 41.14 15.56 -11.66
CA PRO A 30 40.67 15.74 -13.03
C PRO A 30 40.28 14.43 -13.72
N ILE A 31 40.90 13.30 -13.34
CA ILE A 31 40.53 11.98 -13.86
C ILE A 31 39.13 11.58 -13.35
N SER A 32 38.79 11.94 -12.10
CA SER A 32 37.45 11.70 -11.56
C SER A 32 36.39 12.46 -12.35
N TRP A 33 36.67 13.69 -12.79
CA TRP A 33 35.78 14.47 -13.65
C TRP A 33 35.59 13.81 -15.02
N ILE A 34 36.68 13.40 -15.67
CA ILE A 34 36.60 12.70 -16.96
C ILE A 34 35.79 11.42 -16.83
N TRP A 35 36.07 10.60 -15.81
CA TRP A 35 35.36 9.35 -15.56
C TRP A 35 33.87 9.57 -15.28
N PHE A 36 33.54 10.51 -14.39
CA PHE A 36 32.15 10.90 -14.10
C PHE A 36 31.41 11.35 -15.37
N THR A 37 32.06 12.15 -16.21
CA THR A 37 31.48 12.68 -17.45
C THR A 37 31.22 11.55 -18.45
N ILE A 38 32.15 10.61 -18.60
CA ILE A 38 31.97 9.41 -19.44
C ILE A 38 30.81 8.55 -18.92
N CYS A 39 30.73 8.32 -17.60
CA CYS A 39 29.63 7.59 -16.99
C CYS A 39 28.30 8.31 -17.23
N TYR A 40 28.24 9.64 -17.03
CA TYR A 40 27.04 10.43 -17.24
C TYR A 40 26.54 10.36 -18.69
N ILE A 41 27.43 10.54 -19.68
CA ILE A 41 27.06 10.49 -21.10
C ILE A 41 26.61 9.09 -21.54
N LYS A 42 27.19 8.03 -20.97
CA LYS A 42 26.86 6.65 -21.33
C LYS A 42 25.69 6.06 -20.55
N SER A 43 25.26 6.72 -19.48
CA SER A 43 24.22 6.17 -18.63
C SER A 43 22.84 6.59 -19.08
N PHE A 44 21.92 5.63 -19.06
CA PHE A 44 20.50 5.83 -19.30
C PHE A 44 19.71 5.29 -18.12
N PRO A 45 18.55 5.89 -17.79
CA PRO A 45 17.67 5.31 -16.79
C PRO A 45 17.21 3.94 -17.27
N THR A 46 17.31 2.94 -16.39
CA THR A 46 16.80 1.59 -16.68
C THR A 46 15.40 1.45 -16.11
N VAL A 47 14.52 0.77 -16.83
CA VAL A 47 13.15 0.48 -16.40
C VAL A 47 13.02 -1.02 -16.20
N SER A 48 12.58 -1.41 -15.01
CA SER A 48 12.24 -2.81 -14.73
C SER A 48 10.95 -3.15 -15.46
N ARG A 49 11.02 -4.09 -16.40
CA ARG A 49 9.86 -4.53 -17.18
C ARG A 49 9.27 -5.80 -16.60
N THR A 50 7.96 -5.80 -16.41
CA THR A 50 7.20 -6.94 -15.90
C THR A 50 6.00 -7.26 -16.80
N VAL A 51 5.54 -8.51 -16.77
CA VAL A 51 4.42 -8.99 -17.58
C VAL A 51 3.19 -9.17 -16.69
N VAL A 52 2.09 -8.54 -17.07
CA VAL A 52 0.83 -8.62 -16.35
C VAL A 52 -0.16 -9.42 -17.19
N GLN A 53 -0.68 -10.51 -16.63
CA GLN A 53 -1.74 -11.30 -17.25
C GLN A 53 -3.08 -10.64 -17.00
N PHE A 54 -3.85 -10.38 -18.06
CA PHE A 54 -5.24 -9.97 -17.98
C PHE A 54 -6.14 -11.18 -18.23
N LYS A 55 -6.90 -11.58 -17.20
CA LYS A 55 -7.83 -12.71 -17.26
C LYS A 55 -9.03 -12.47 -16.35
N ASP A 56 -10.23 -12.75 -16.84
CA ASP A 56 -11.49 -12.66 -16.08
C ASP A 56 -11.69 -11.27 -15.40
N GLY A 57 -11.32 -10.20 -16.09
CA GLY A 57 -11.41 -8.83 -15.57
C GLY A 57 -10.38 -8.47 -14.49
N CYS A 58 -9.41 -9.37 -14.23
CA CYS A 58 -8.36 -9.19 -13.23
C CYS A 58 -7.00 -9.05 -13.91
N PHE A 59 -6.17 -8.14 -13.38
CA PHE A 59 -4.78 -7.99 -13.76
C PHE A 59 -3.91 -8.66 -12.69
N ALA A 60 -3.20 -9.72 -13.05
CA ALA A 60 -2.41 -10.52 -12.13
C ALA A 60 -1.00 -10.77 -12.63
N VAL A 61 -0.05 -10.86 -11.70
CA VAL A 61 1.33 -11.27 -11.94
C VAL A 61 1.59 -12.55 -11.16
N ASP A 62 2.04 -13.58 -11.87
CA ASP A 62 2.28 -14.92 -11.32
C ASP A 62 3.77 -15.16 -10.99
N SER A 63 4.67 -14.48 -11.69
CA SER A 63 6.12 -14.66 -11.52
C SER A 63 6.59 -14.08 -10.18
N PRO A 64 7.18 -14.88 -9.27
CA PRO A 64 7.63 -14.39 -7.96
C PRO A 64 8.61 -13.22 -8.07
N GLU A 65 9.49 -13.23 -9.07
CA GLU A 65 10.47 -12.17 -9.29
C GLU A 65 9.79 -10.85 -9.66
N GLU A 66 8.87 -10.90 -10.63
CA GLU A 66 8.14 -9.70 -11.10
C GLU A 66 7.20 -9.15 -10.02
N MET A 67 6.55 -10.03 -9.23
CA MET A 67 5.76 -9.63 -8.08
C MET A 67 6.60 -8.83 -7.07
N MET A 68 7.82 -9.30 -6.79
CA MET A 68 8.74 -8.63 -5.88
C MET A 68 9.28 -7.33 -6.48
N THR A 69 9.57 -7.29 -7.79
CA THR A 69 9.98 -6.07 -8.49
C THR A 69 8.91 -4.98 -8.35
N LEU A 70 7.67 -5.26 -8.72
CA LEU A 70 6.55 -4.31 -8.62
C LEU A 70 6.28 -3.86 -7.17
N TRP A 71 6.41 -4.78 -6.21
CA TRP A 71 6.22 -4.43 -4.81
C TRP A 71 7.38 -3.59 -4.26
N ASN A 72 8.63 -3.97 -4.55
CA ASN A 72 9.80 -3.32 -4.01
C ASN A 72 10.04 -1.93 -4.62
N GLU A 73 9.67 -1.77 -5.89
CA GLU A 73 9.90 -0.58 -6.69
C GLU A 73 8.61 0.24 -6.82
N GLY A 74 7.88 0.41 -5.73
CA GLY A 74 6.74 1.33 -5.69
C GLY A 74 5.45 0.79 -5.11
N PHE A 75 5.49 -0.38 -4.46
CA PHE A 75 4.38 -0.96 -3.70
C PHE A 75 3.12 -1.16 -4.54
N PHE A 76 3.29 -1.55 -5.80
CA PHE A 76 2.18 -1.81 -6.70
C PHE A 76 1.52 -3.15 -6.37
N GLY A 77 0.19 -3.21 -6.54
CA GLY A 77 -0.58 -4.44 -6.46
C GLY A 77 -0.72 -5.00 -5.06
N LYS A 78 -1.51 -6.05 -4.91
CA LYS A 78 -1.79 -6.68 -3.61
C LYS A 78 -1.74 -8.19 -3.79
N GLY A 79 -0.95 -8.86 -2.93
CA GLY A 79 -0.90 -10.31 -2.90
C GLY A 79 -2.26 -10.90 -2.56
N THR A 80 -2.67 -11.95 -3.28
CA THR A 80 -3.95 -12.64 -3.02
C THR A 80 -3.94 -13.37 -1.67
N MET A 81 -2.77 -13.82 -1.22
CA MET A 81 -2.60 -14.65 -0.03
C MET A 81 -1.80 -13.96 1.10
N SER A 82 -1.34 -12.73 0.86
CA SER A 82 -0.58 -11.92 1.80
C SER A 82 -1.29 -10.61 2.13
N ARG A 83 -0.97 -10.04 3.31
CA ARG A 83 -1.62 -8.81 3.77
C ARG A 83 -1.05 -7.54 3.13
N SER A 84 0.22 -7.55 2.77
CA SER A 84 0.94 -6.42 2.19
C SER A 84 1.94 -6.92 1.15
N GLU A 85 3.16 -7.21 1.58
CA GLU A 85 4.21 -7.77 0.74
C GLU A 85 3.85 -9.23 0.41
N PRO A 86 4.12 -9.71 -0.82
CA PRO A 86 3.89 -11.10 -1.19
C PRO A 86 4.86 -12.02 -0.43
N THR A 87 4.47 -12.42 0.77
CA THR A 87 5.27 -13.24 1.70
C THR A 87 4.71 -14.64 1.87
N TRP A 88 3.69 -15.02 1.10
CA TRP A 88 3.03 -16.33 1.25
C TRP A 88 4.01 -17.47 1.04
N TYR A 89 4.87 -17.37 0.02
CA TYR A 89 5.85 -18.40 -0.31
C TYR A 89 6.80 -18.66 0.86
N ASP A 90 7.51 -17.63 1.32
CA ASP A 90 8.43 -17.70 2.46
C ASP A 90 7.76 -18.22 3.73
N ARG A 91 6.54 -17.76 4.01
CA ARG A 91 5.78 -18.15 5.20
C ARG A 91 5.34 -19.61 5.14
N THR A 92 4.90 -20.07 3.97
CA THR A 92 4.45 -21.45 3.78
C THR A 92 5.64 -22.40 3.82
N GLN A 93 6.75 -22.03 3.19
CA GLN A 93 7.99 -22.78 3.25
C GLN A 93 8.50 -22.91 4.70
N LYS A 94 8.43 -21.83 5.50
CA LYS A 94 8.71 -21.85 6.94
C LYS A 94 7.80 -22.78 7.72
N ARG A 95 6.48 -22.72 7.47
CA ARG A 95 5.48 -23.54 8.16
C ARG A 95 5.66 -25.03 7.89
N LEU A 96 6.00 -25.38 6.66
CA LEU A 96 6.21 -26.76 6.22
C LEU A 96 7.61 -27.31 6.57
N GLY A 97 8.48 -26.49 7.16
CA GLY A 97 9.85 -26.91 7.49
C GLY A 97 10.74 -27.16 6.27
N LEU A 98 10.36 -26.63 5.10
CA LEU A 98 11.09 -26.80 3.84
C LEU A 98 12.27 -25.83 3.76
N GLY A 99 13.29 -26.01 4.60
CA GLY A 99 14.54 -25.22 4.56
C GLY A 99 14.94 -24.59 5.90
N GLU A 100 16.14 -23.99 5.93
CA GLU A 100 16.70 -23.39 7.15
C GLU A 100 16.34 -21.92 7.28
N PHE A 101 15.41 -21.60 8.18
CA PHE A 101 15.00 -20.23 8.43
C PHE A 101 15.50 -19.71 9.77
N LYS A 102 16.50 -18.84 9.75
CA LYS A 102 17.11 -18.30 10.98
C LYS A 102 16.30 -17.16 11.63
N ASN A 103 15.39 -16.51 10.89
CA ASN A 103 14.69 -15.30 11.32
C ASN A 103 13.16 -15.43 11.33
N LEU A 104 12.50 -14.79 12.30
CA LEU A 104 11.04 -14.62 12.39
C LEU A 104 10.51 -13.68 11.29
N THR A 105 9.32 -13.96 10.77
CA THR A 105 8.59 -13.05 9.86
C THR A 105 7.97 -11.87 10.63
N ILE A 106 7.60 -10.78 9.93
CA ILE A 106 6.95 -9.61 10.55
C ILE A 106 5.59 -10.00 11.11
N GLU A 107 4.88 -10.89 10.43
CA GLU A 107 3.59 -11.44 10.82
C GLU A 107 3.71 -12.29 12.09
N GLU A 108 4.69 -13.19 12.17
CA GLU A 108 4.99 -13.97 13.38
C GLU A 108 5.28 -13.04 14.57
N ILE A 109 6.18 -12.06 14.39
CA ILE A 109 6.46 -11.04 15.40
C ILE A 109 5.17 -10.32 15.81
N THR A 110 4.29 -10.02 14.84
CA THR A 110 3.02 -9.36 15.10
C THR A 110 2.05 -10.25 15.87
N ILE A 111 2.00 -11.55 15.59
CA ILE A 111 1.17 -12.53 16.31
C ILE A 111 1.64 -12.64 17.75
N LEU A 112 2.94 -12.81 17.97
CA LEU A 112 3.55 -12.89 19.30
C LEU A 112 3.24 -11.63 20.13
N ARG A 113 3.45 -10.43 19.54
CA ARG A 113 3.07 -9.16 20.16
C ARG A 113 1.56 -9.04 20.43
N ARG A 114 0.70 -9.68 19.64
CA ARG A 114 -0.76 -9.68 19.88
C ARG A 114 -1.12 -10.60 21.05
N GLU A 115 -0.49 -11.75 21.15
CA GLU A 115 -0.69 -12.69 22.25
C GLU A 115 -0.21 -12.12 23.57
N GLU A 116 0.96 -11.48 23.58
CA GLU A 116 1.47 -10.73 24.73
C GLU A 116 0.50 -9.63 25.17
N ARG A 117 0.02 -8.81 24.22
CA ARG A 117 -0.98 -7.78 24.53
C ARG A 117 -2.28 -8.39 25.07
N LYS A 118 -2.69 -9.57 24.61
CA LYS A 118 -3.85 -10.28 25.15
C LYS A 118 -3.58 -10.77 26.57
N LYS A 119 -2.41 -11.37 26.84
CA LYS A 119 -2.00 -11.83 28.17
C LYS A 119 -1.94 -10.66 29.17
N PHE A 120 -1.26 -9.58 28.78
CA PHE A 120 -1.20 -8.33 29.56
C PHE A 120 -2.60 -7.77 29.85
N LYS A 121 -3.49 -7.72 28.86
CA LYS A 121 -4.88 -7.27 29.06
C LYS A 121 -5.65 -8.17 30.04
N ARG A 122 -5.47 -9.49 29.95
CA ARG A 122 -6.11 -10.45 30.87
C ARG A 122 -5.64 -10.27 32.29
N GLU A 123 -4.32 -10.22 32.51
CA GLU A 123 -3.73 -10.04 33.84
C GLU A 123 -4.12 -8.69 34.45
N ARG A 124 -4.09 -7.61 33.65
CA ARG A 124 -4.56 -6.29 34.08
C ARG A 124 -6.03 -6.31 34.49
N ALA A 125 -6.91 -6.94 33.71
CA ALA A 125 -8.34 -7.05 34.03
C ALA A 125 -8.59 -7.86 35.31
N GLN A 126 -7.80 -8.93 35.54
CA GLN A 126 -7.87 -9.70 36.78
C GLN A 126 -7.48 -8.87 38.00
N LEU A 127 -6.41 -8.07 37.92
CA LEU A 127 -6.03 -7.19 39.02
C LEU A 127 -7.04 -6.07 39.26
N GLU A 128 -7.56 -5.43 38.20
CA GLU A 128 -8.60 -4.40 38.34
C GLU A 128 -9.87 -4.98 39.00
N LYS A 129 -10.25 -6.22 38.69
CA LYS A 129 -11.36 -6.93 39.33
C LYS A 129 -11.10 -7.19 40.82
N LYS A 130 -9.94 -7.76 41.18
CA LYS A 130 -9.54 -8.00 42.57
C LYS A 130 -9.49 -6.70 43.38
N GLN A 131 -8.99 -5.61 42.80
CA GLN A 131 -8.96 -4.30 43.43
C GLN A 131 -10.36 -3.75 43.70
N LYS A 132 -11.30 -3.94 42.76
CA LYS A 132 -12.69 -3.54 42.95
C LYS A 132 -13.36 -4.34 44.07
N GLU A 133 -13.11 -5.64 44.15
CA GLU A 133 -13.61 -6.51 45.22
C GLU A 133 -13.05 -6.08 46.60
N LEU A 134 -11.73 -5.87 46.74
CA LEU A 134 -11.15 -5.40 48.01
C LEU A 134 -11.61 -4.01 48.42
N LYS A 135 -11.78 -3.09 47.46
CA LYS A 135 -12.37 -1.76 47.73
C LYS A 135 -13.79 -1.87 48.27
N SER A 136 -14.60 -2.80 47.75
CA SER A 136 -15.95 -3.04 48.27
C SER A 136 -15.96 -3.62 49.68
N MET A 137 -14.87 -4.29 50.08
CA MET A 137 -14.65 -4.82 51.43
C MET A 137 -13.94 -3.80 52.36
N GLY A 138 -13.67 -2.58 51.91
CA GLY A 138 -13.05 -1.52 52.73
C GLY A 138 -11.54 -1.65 52.95
N ILE A 139 -10.85 -2.54 52.22
CA ILE A 139 -9.41 -2.79 52.36
C ILE A 139 -8.62 -1.87 51.43
N VAL A 140 -7.62 -1.17 51.97
CA VAL A 140 -6.78 -0.23 51.20
C VAL A 140 -5.66 -0.98 50.45
N ASP A 141 -5.86 -1.06 49.13
CA ASP A 141 -4.96 -1.41 48.01
C ASP A 141 -3.55 -1.99 48.34
N PRO A 142 -3.41 -3.31 48.58
CA PRO A 142 -2.13 -3.98 48.87
C PRO A 142 -1.28 -4.34 47.62
N PHE A 143 -1.76 -4.04 46.42
CA PHE A 143 -1.27 -4.65 45.18
C PHE A 143 -0.09 -3.92 44.50
N ILE A 144 0.82 -3.34 45.28
CA ILE A 144 2.00 -2.63 44.73
C ILE A 144 2.89 -3.61 43.95
N GLU A 145 3.08 -4.82 44.49
CA GLU A 145 3.90 -5.85 43.86
C GLU A 145 3.32 -6.38 42.55
N GLU A 146 2.01 -6.64 42.46
CA GLU A 146 1.44 -7.11 41.18
C GLU A 146 1.43 -6.02 40.11
N ARG A 147 1.33 -4.74 40.51
CA ARG A 147 1.51 -3.62 39.58
C ARG A 147 2.95 -3.52 39.06
N LEU A 148 3.93 -3.75 39.93
CA LEU A 148 5.34 -3.84 39.52
C LEU A 148 5.56 -5.01 38.55
N LYS A 149 4.99 -6.19 38.84
CA LYS A 149 5.03 -7.36 37.92
C LYS A 149 4.38 -7.07 36.56
N LEU A 150 3.24 -6.39 36.53
CA LEU A 150 2.62 -5.94 35.26
C LEU A 150 3.51 -4.97 34.49
N LYS A 151 4.19 -4.05 35.20
CA LYS A 151 5.11 -3.10 34.58
C LYS A 151 6.34 -3.82 34.02
N GLU A 152 6.90 -4.77 34.76
CA GLU A 152 8.00 -5.63 34.29
C GLU A 152 7.60 -6.45 33.06
N LEU A 153 6.40 -7.02 33.03
CA LEU A 153 5.88 -7.74 31.87
C LEU A 153 5.73 -6.85 30.62
N ARG A 154 5.49 -5.54 30.80
CA ARG A 154 5.42 -4.58 29.70
C ARG A 154 6.81 -4.20 29.19
N ASP A 155 7.77 -4.06 30.10
CA ASP A 155 9.10 -3.53 29.82
C ASP A 155 10.13 -4.63 29.50
N LYS A 156 9.76 -5.92 29.58
CA LYS A 156 10.62 -7.05 29.26
C LYS A 156 10.82 -7.19 27.75
N ASP A 157 12.06 -6.98 27.29
CA ASP A 157 12.48 -7.37 25.95
C ASP A 157 12.59 -8.90 25.88
N ILE A 158 11.68 -9.53 25.13
CA ILE A 158 11.62 -10.99 25.06
C ILE A 158 12.48 -11.48 23.91
N THR A 159 13.47 -12.32 24.24
CA THR A 159 14.13 -13.20 23.27
C THR A 159 13.32 -14.49 23.23
N ILE A 160 12.52 -14.66 22.18
CA ILE A 160 11.63 -15.82 22.05
C ILE A 160 12.44 -16.97 21.45
N PRO A 161 12.54 -18.13 22.12
CA PRO A 161 13.12 -19.33 21.52
C PRO A 161 12.34 -19.68 20.25
N LEU A 162 13.05 -19.94 19.16
CA LEU A 162 12.46 -20.25 17.87
C LEU A 162 12.02 -21.72 17.82
N GLU A 163 11.13 -22.13 18.72
CA GLU A 163 10.52 -23.46 18.65
C GLU A 163 9.39 -23.41 17.62
N ARG A 164 9.58 -24.12 16.51
CA ARG A 164 8.61 -24.21 15.44
C ARG A 164 7.99 -25.60 15.44
N GLU A 165 6.71 -25.66 15.75
CA GLU A 165 5.91 -26.84 15.44
C GLU A 165 5.60 -26.83 13.95
N THR A 166 6.09 -27.83 13.22
CA THR A 166 5.72 -28.04 11.82
C THR A 166 4.30 -28.57 11.76
N PHE A 167 3.39 -27.76 11.22
CA PHE A 167 2.00 -28.16 11.03
C PHE A 167 1.71 -28.33 9.55
N ILE A 168 1.68 -29.59 9.12
CA ILE A 168 1.34 -30.00 7.77
C ILE A 168 -0.15 -30.30 7.75
N ARG A 169 -0.87 -29.64 6.85
CA ARG A 169 -2.29 -29.88 6.60
C ARG A 169 -2.45 -30.83 5.42
N PRO A 170 -3.55 -31.60 5.34
CA PRO A 170 -3.81 -32.46 4.18
C PRO A 170 -3.78 -31.72 2.84
N GLU A 171 -4.22 -30.45 2.80
CA GLU A 171 -4.16 -29.64 1.58
C GLU A 171 -2.75 -29.24 1.14
N ASP A 172 -1.75 -29.33 2.03
CA ASP A 172 -0.38 -28.90 1.73
C ASP A 172 0.36 -29.90 0.82
N ASP A 173 -0.08 -31.16 0.76
CA ASP A 173 0.51 -32.20 -0.09
C ASP A 173 0.42 -31.83 -1.58
N VAL A 174 -0.62 -31.09 -1.98
CA VAL A 174 -0.81 -30.61 -3.36
C VAL A 174 0.15 -29.45 -3.69
N LEU A 175 0.60 -28.72 -2.67
CA LEU A 175 1.46 -27.55 -2.84
C LEU A 175 2.94 -27.92 -2.94
N VAL A 176 3.32 -29.13 -2.50
CA VAL A 176 4.70 -29.60 -2.47
C VAL A 176 4.92 -30.65 -3.56
N VAL A 177 5.52 -30.22 -4.68
CA VAL A 177 5.87 -31.12 -5.78
C VAL A 177 7.36 -31.41 -5.74
N LYS A 178 7.73 -32.69 -5.58
CA LYS A 178 9.13 -33.15 -5.49
C LYS A 178 9.94 -32.41 -4.40
N GLY A 179 9.31 -32.16 -3.24
CA GLY A 179 9.96 -31.47 -2.11
C GLY A 179 10.11 -29.95 -2.30
N HIS A 180 9.59 -29.38 -3.38
CA HIS A 180 9.61 -27.94 -3.64
C HIS A 180 8.19 -27.39 -3.52
N LEU A 181 8.06 -26.26 -2.83
CA LEU A 181 6.80 -25.54 -2.73
C LEU A 181 6.51 -24.84 -4.06
N ILE A 182 5.27 -24.92 -4.54
CA ILE A 182 4.80 -24.15 -5.68
C ILE A 182 4.26 -22.81 -5.19
N ASN A 183 4.66 -21.70 -5.82
CA ASN A 183 4.05 -20.41 -5.56
C ASN A 183 2.66 -20.33 -6.21
N ILE A 184 1.62 -20.24 -5.39
CA ILE A 184 0.23 -20.01 -5.84
C ILE A 184 -0.23 -18.57 -5.59
N GLU A 185 0.58 -17.78 -4.90
CA GLU A 185 0.24 -16.37 -4.66
C GLU A 185 0.44 -15.58 -5.95
N GLN A 186 -0.55 -14.77 -6.28
CA GLN A 186 -0.51 -13.83 -7.40
C GLN A 186 -0.53 -12.41 -6.84
N LEU A 187 0.14 -11.49 -7.52
CA LEU A 187 0.04 -10.07 -7.22
C LEU A 187 -1.02 -9.44 -8.14
N GLN A 188 -2.13 -9.00 -7.55
CA GLN A 188 -3.21 -8.36 -8.30
C GLN A 188 -3.03 -6.85 -8.35
N LEU A 189 -3.07 -6.27 -9.55
CA LEU A 189 -2.96 -4.83 -9.78
C LEU A 189 -4.35 -4.22 -9.96
N GLN A 190 -4.52 -2.99 -9.45
CA GLN A 190 -5.72 -2.21 -9.75
C GLN A 190 -5.65 -1.64 -11.18
N PRO A 191 -6.79 -1.40 -11.85
CA PRO A 191 -6.85 -0.74 -13.16
C PRO A 191 -5.97 0.52 -13.27
N CYS A 192 -6.03 1.40 -12.27
CA CYS A 192 -5.23 2.63 -12.25
C CYS A 192 -3.71 2.35 -12.13
N GLU A 193 -3.33 1.31 -11.39
CA GLU A 193 -1.92 0.90 -11.25
C GLU A 193 -1.39 0.38 -12.59
N VAL A 194 -2.17 -0.47 -13.27
CA VAL A 194 -1.79 -1.03 -14.59
C VAL A 194 -1.64 0.07 -15.62
N MET A 195 -2.62 0.97 -15.72
CA MET A 195 -2.56 2.09 -16.65
C MET A 195 -1.35 2.98 -16.37
N PHE A 196 -1.04 3.25 -15.09
CA PHE A 196 0.11 4.07 -14.73
C PHE A 196 1.44 3.39 -15.08
N LEU A 197 1.56 2.09 -14.80
CA LEU A 197 2.75 1.31 -15.09
C LEU A 197 3.02 1.15 -16.60
N GLU A 198 1.97 1.04 -17.40
CA GLU A 198 2.03 0.93 -18.86
C GLU A 198 2.24 2.31 -19.52
N PHE A 199 1.34 3.27 -19.29
CA PHE A 199 1.35 4.57 -19.96
C PHE A 199 2.45 5.50 -19.44
N ALA A 200 2.54 5.70 -18.11
CA ALA A 200 3.43 6.71 -17.55
C ALA A 200 4.87 6.22 -17.39
N LEU A 201 5.05 4.94 -17.03
CA LEU A 201 6.37 4.37 -16.74
C LEU A 201 6.91 3.41 -17.80
N GLN A 202 6.06 2.90 -18.70
CA GLN A 202 6.44 1.88 -19.70
C GLN A 202 7.19 0.67 -19.09
N SER A 203 6.75 0.30 -17.89
CA SER A 203 7.32 -0.74 -17.04
C SER A 203 6.53 -2.05 -17.07
N VAL A 204 5.31 -2.03 -17.63
CA VAL A 204 4.44 -3.20 -17.72
C VAL A 204 4.06 -3.47 -19.17
N THR A 205 4.05 -4.74 -19.54
CA THR A 205 3.36 -5.23 -20.74
C THR A 205 2.17 -6.09 -20.31
N VAL A 206 0.97 -5.72 -20.74
CA VAL A 206 -0.25 -6.48 -20.43
C VAL A 206 -0.45 -7.53 -21.51
N VAL A 207 -0.72 -8.76 -21.10
CA VAL A 207 -0.91 -9.92 -21.98
C VAL A 207 -2.25 -10.56 -21.69
N THR A 208 -3.01 -10.86 -22.75
CA THR A 208 -4.29 -11.60 -22.69
C THR A 208 -4.15 -12.83 -23.57
N ASP A 209 -4.41 -14.02 -23.02
CA ASP A 209 -4.30 -15.30 -23.75
C ASP A 209 -2.98 -15.48 -24.53
N GLY A 210 -1.88 -14.98 -23.95
CA GLY A 210 -0.53 -15.05 -24.54
C GLY A 210 -0.21 -13.95 -25.57
N VAL A 211 -1.15 -13.05 -25.88
CA VAL A 211 -0.96 -11.93 -26.80
C VAL A 211 -0.82 -10.61 -26.04
N ALA A 212 0.23 -9.84 -26.32
CA ALA A 212 0.42 -8.52 -25.73
C ALA A 212 -0.63 -7.53 -26.26
N LEU A 213 -1.29 -6.81 -25.34
CA LEU A 213 -2.23 -5.75 -25.66
C LEU A 213 -1.47 -4.47 -26.04
N SER A 214 -1.93 -3.78 -27.09
CA SER A 214 -1.53 -2.41 -27.36
C SER A 214 -2.15 -1.44 -26.34
N SER A 215 -1.57 -0.26 -26.16
CA SER A 215 -2.08 0.77 -25.23
C SER A 215 -3.53 1.16 -25.53
N ASN A 216 -3.92 1.19 -26.82
CA ASN A 216 -5.30 1.48 -27.22
C ASN A 216 -6.27 0.34 -26.81
N GLN A 217 -5.87 -0.93 -26.99
CA GLN A 217 -6.67 -2.07 -26.55
C GLN A 217 -6.81 -2.11 -25.03
N LEU A 218 -5.73 -1.83 -24.30
CA LEU A 218 -5.78 -1.71 -22.84
C LEU A 218 -6.74 -0.60 -22.42
N LEU A 219 -6.69 0.56 -23.09
CA LEU A 219 -7.60 1.66 -22.81
C LEU A 219 -9.07 1.29 -23.10
N GLU A 220 -9.36 0.55 -24.16
CA GLU A 220 -10.70 0.04 -24.46
C GLU A 220 -11.21 -0.94 -23.41
N VAL A 221 -10.32 -1.78 -22.85
CA VAL A 221 -10.66 -2.70 -21.74
C VAL A 221 -10.95 -1.92 -20.46
N LEU A 222 -10.16 -0.89 -20.16
CA LEU A 222 -10.25 -0.14 -18.90
C LEU A 222 -11.33 0.96 -18.92
N TRP A 223 -11.58 1.54 -20.09
CA TRP A 223 -12.49 2.68 -20.30
C TRP A 223 -13.39 2.44 -21.53
N PRO A 224 -14.26 1.42 -21.49
CA PRO A 224 -15.04 1.00 -22.66
C PRO A 224 -16.07 2.04 -23.09
N THR A 225 -16.65 2.78 -22.14
CA THR A 225 -17.68 3.80 -22.41
C THR A 225 -17.11 5.05 -23.04
N LYS A 226 -15.81 5.31 -22.84
CA LYS A 226 -15.14 6.59 -23.16
C LYS A 226 -15.87 7.83 -22.61
N SER A 227 -16.67 7.64 -21.55
CA SER A 227 -17.42 8.73 -20.91
C SER A 227 -16.50 9.61 -20.07
N ALA A 228 -16.68 10.93 -20.14
CA ALA A 228 -15.91 11.90 -19.37
C ALA A 228 -15.97 11.70 -17.85
N ASP A 229 -17.10 11.18 -17.35
CA ASP A 229 -17.35 10.95 -15.93
C ASP A 229 -17.24 9.48 -15.51
N ASP A 230 -16.64 8.63 -16.36
CA ASP A 230 -16.43 7.22 -16.03
C ASP A 230 -15.55 7.08 -14.77
N SER A 231 -15.92 6.14 -13.89
CA SER A 231 -15.23 5.96 -12.61
C SER A 231 -13.75 5.63 -12.80
N PHE A 232 -13.37 4.91 -13.86
CA PHE A 232 -11.98 4.57 -14.14
C PHE A 232 -11.16 5.82 -14.44
N ILE A 233 -11.56 6.65 -15.42
CA ILE A 233 -10.75 7.79 -15.87
C ILE A 233 -10.62 8.83 -14.75
N VAL A 234 -11.71 9.11 -14.02
CA VAL A 234 -11.70 10.04 -12.90
C VAL A 234 -10.76 9.57 -11.78
N LYS A 235 -10.79 8.27 -11.44
CA LYS A 235 -9.86 7.69 -10.46
C LYS A 235 -8.42 7.64 -10.97
N TYR A 236 -8.22 7.37 -12.25
CA TYR A 236 -6.91 7.31 -12.86
C TYR A 236 -6.22 8.68 -12.88
N VAL A 237 -6.95 9.75 -13.22
CA VAL A 237 -6.43 11.13 -13.16
C VAL A 237 -5.91 11.46 -11.76
N VAL A 238 -6.70 11.15 -10.72
CA VAL A 238 -6.29 11.34 -9.31
C VAL A 238 -5.08 10.47 -8.95
N TYR A 239 -5.12 9.19 -9.34
CA TYR A 239 -4.01 8.26 -9.09
C TYR A 239 -2.71 8.76 -9.74
N HIS A 240 -2.76 9.13 -11.02
CA HIS A 240 -1.63 9.64 -11.79
C HIS A 240 -1.07 10.92 -11.18
N TYR A 241 -1.92 11.87 -10.80
CA TYR A 241 -1.53 13.10 -10.14
C TYR A 241 -0.74 12.85 -8.85
N TYR A 242 -1.27 12.05 -7.92
CA TYR A 242 -0.57 11.78 -6.65
C TYR A 242 0.68 10.93 -6.81
N ARG A 243 0.70 9.97 -7.75
CA ARG A 243 1.94 9.23 -8.08
C ARG A 243 3.00 10.15 -8.67
N SER A 244 2.62 11.10 -9.52
CA SER A 244 3.53 12.08 -10.12
C SER A 244 4.11 13.04 -9.08
N LEU A 245 3.36 13.34 -8.01
CA LEU A 245 3.85 14.07 -6.83
C LEU A 245 4.77 13.23 -5.91
N GLY A 246 4.98 11.95 -6.22
CA GLY A 246 5.86 11.06 -5.45
C GLY A 246 5.18 10.29 -4.31
N TRP A 247 3.85 10.38 -4.16
CA TRP A 247 3.14 9.59 -3.16
C TRP A 247 3.06 8.12 -3.55
N CYS A 248 3.10 7.23 -2.56
CA CYS A 248 2.67 5.85 -2.71
C CYS A 248 1.14 5.78 -2.52
N VAL A 249 0.42 5.59 -3.62
CA VAL A 249 -1.05 5.54 -3.67
C VAL A 249 -1.53 4.09 -3.57
N ARG A 250 -2.47 3.81 -2.66
CA ARG A 250 -3.02 2.46 -2.44
C ARG A 250 -4.54 2.49 -2.31
N SER A 251 -5.22 1.39 -2.64
CA SER A 251 -6.65 1.24 -2.39
C SER A 251 -7.03 1.52 -0.93
N ALA A 252 -8.12 2.28 -0.74
CA ALA A 252 -8.64 2.66 0.56
C ALA A 252 -10.04 2.09 0.87
N ILE A 253 -10.49 1.09 0.12
CA ILE A 253 -11.82 0.49 0.27
C ILE A 253 -12.13 0.06 1.71
N LYS A 254 -11.11 -0.35 2.48
CA LYS A 254 -11.22 -0.71 3.90
C LYS A 254 -11.65 0.44 4.83
N PHE A 255 -11.60 1.68 4.35
CA PHE A 255 -11.94 2.89 5.09
C PHE A 255 -13.08 3.68 4.44
N GLY A 256 -13.69 3.16 3.37
CA GLY A 256 -14.78 3.82 2.66
C GLY A 256 -14.35 4.99 1.78
N THR A 257 -13.07 5.10 1.43
CA THR A 257 -12.54 6.11 0.51
C THR A 257 -11.88 5.43 -0.69
N ASP A 258 -11.47 6.20 -1.71
CA ASP A 258 -10.87 5.66 -2.93
C ASP A 258 -9.40 5.26 -2.72
N PHE A 259 -8.60 6.20 -2.21
CA PHE A 259 -7.15 6.03 -2.10
C PHE A 259 -6.57 6.41 -0.74
N LEU A 260 -5.41 5.84 -0.42
CA LEU A 260 -4.56 6.15 0.72
C LEU A 260 -3.23 6.66 0.21
N LEU A 261 -2.74 7.74 0.80
CA LEU A 261 -1.43 8.29 0.50
C LEU A 261 -0.42 7.95 1.58
N TYR A 262 0.65 7.31 1.15
CA TYR A 262 1.83 7.04 1.95
C TYR A 262 2.97 7.91 1.43
N ASN A 263 3.69 8.62 2.30
CA ASN A 263 4.81 9.46 1.89
C ASN A 263 5.88 8.64 1.14
N ARG A 264 6.23 7.46 1.67
CA ARG A 264 7.17 6.53 1.01
C ARG A 264 6.56 5.17 0.69
N GLY A 265 5.89 4.56 1.66
CA GLY A 265 5.21 3.28 1.45
C GLY A 265 4.82 2.59 2.76
N PRO A 266 4.02 1.52 2.69
CA PRO A 266 3.48 0.83 3.85
C PRO A 266 4.52 0.31 4.87
N PRO A 267 5.70 -0.20 4.46
CA PRO A 267 6.72 -0.65 5.42
C PRO A 267 7.37 0.48 6.23
N PHE A 268 7.37 1.70 5.71
CA PHE A 268 8.05 2.84 6.33
C PHE A 268 7.15 3.55 7.35
N HIS A 269 5.96 3.97 6.92
CA HIS A 269 5.03 4.76 7.72
C HIS A 269 3.58 4.36 7.43
N HIS A 270 2.67 4.71 8.34
CA HIS A 270 1.24 4.61 8.05
C HIS A 270 0.82 5.65 6.99
N ALA A 271 -0.24 5.37 6.24
CA ALA A 271 -0.82 6.37 5.35
C ALA A 271 -1.27 7.59 6.16
N GLU A 272 -0.98 8.75 5.60
CA GLU A 272 -1.26 10.06 6.21
C GLU A 272 -2.65 10.56 5.80
N PHE A 273 -2.95 10.47 4.50
CA PHE A 273 -4.20 10.94 3.91
C PHE A 273 -5.05 9.78 3.39
N ALA A 274 -6.36 9.95 3.49
CA ALA A 274 -7.37 9.15 2.81
C ALA A 274 -8.11 10.07 1.85
N LEU A 275 -8.10 9.72 0.57
CA LEU A 275 -8.65 10.52 -0.52
C LEU A 275 -10.04 10.03 -0.88
N HIS A 276 -10.98 10.96 -0.90
CA HIS A 276 -12.34 10.74 -1.36
C HIS A 276 -12.57 11.57 -2.61
N VAL A 277 -12.74 10.90 -3.75
CA VAL A 277 -12.84 11.55 -5.07
C VAL A 277 -14.27 12.01 -5.31
N VAL A 278 -14.41 13.27 -5.70
CA VAL A 278 -15.70 13.93 -5.94
C VAL A 278 -15.66 14.55 -7.34
N PRO A 279 -16.52 14.12 -8.29
CA PRO A 279 -16.59 14.78 -9.58
C PRO A 279 -17.19 16.19 -9.42
N ASN A 280 -16.60 17.15 -10.11
CA ASN A 280 -17.07 18.53 -10.19
C ASN A 280 -17.45 18.85 -11.64
N TYR A 281 -18.74 19.08 -11.88
CA TYR A 281 -19.27 19.36 -13.21
C TYR A 281 -19.44 20.87 -13.41
N ASN A 282 -19.45 21.32 -14.67
CA ASN A 282 -19.84 22.70 -14.99
C ASN A 282 -21.34 22.97 -14.74
N ASP A 283 -22.16 21.90 -14.65
CA ASP A 283 -23.59 21.99 -14.35
C ASP A 283 -23.87 21.90 -12.85
N THR A 284 -24.33 23.02 -12.27
CA THR A 284 -24.74 23.14 -10.88
C THR A 284 -25.84 22.15 -10.49
N GLN A 285 -26.78 21.82 -11.39
CA GLN A 285 -27.84 20.85 -11.09
C GLN A 285 -27.28 19.44 -10.93
N LYS A 286 -26.40 19.02 -11.85
CA LYS A 286 -25.68 17.73 -11.77
C LYS A 286 -24.82 17.64 -10.50
N ASN A 287 -24.13 18.72 -10.14
CA ASN A 287 -23.39 18.80 -8.88
C ASN A 287 -24.30 18.66 -7.66
N THR A 288 -25.44 19.34 -7.65
CA THR A 288 -26.40 19.26 -6.54
C THR A 288 -26.98 17.85 -6.40
N ALA A 289 -27.26 17.17 -7.51
CA ALA A 289 -27.75 15.79 -7.51
C ALA A 289 -26.69 14.77 -7.08
N THR A 290 -25.41 15.04 -7.35
CA THR A 290 -24.28 14.15 -7.00
C THR A 290 -23.69 14.47 -5.63
N ALA A 291 -24.04 15.63 -5.05
CA ALA A 291 -23.52 16.09 -3.77
C ALA A 291 -23.83 15.09 -2.65
N GLN A 292 -22.82 14.81 -1.84
CA GLN A 292 -22.96 13.90 -0.72
C GLN A 292 -23.59 14.62 0.47
N ASP A 293 -24.53 13.94 1.13
CA ASP A 293 -25.13 14.45 2.36
C ASP A 293 -24.05 14.64 3.45
N PHE A 294 -24.25 15.67 4.27
CA PHE A 294 -23.40 15.98 5.41
C PHE A 294 -23.28 14.79 6.38
N THR A 295 -24.34 14.01 6.57
CA THR A 295 -24.31 12.81 7.42
C THR A 295 -23.30 11.79 6.90
N MET A 296 -23.29 11.54 5.59
CA MET A 296 -22.34 10.64 4.94
C MET A 296 -20.91 11.13 5.09
N LEU A 297 -20.65 12.41 4.78
CA LEU A 297 -19.32 13.01 4.91
C LEU A 297 -18.82 13.03 6.36
N SER A 298 -19.71 13.31 7.32
CA SER A 298 -19.40 13.29 8.76
C SER A 298 -19.11 11.87 9.25
N GLY A 299 -19.87 10.87 8.79
CA GLY A 299 -19.63 9.45 9.06
C GLY A 299 -18.28 9.00 8.51
N LEU A 300 -17.96 9.36 7.26
CA LEU A 300 -16.68 9.08 6.63
C LEU A 300 -15.53 9.72 7.42
N ASN A 301 -15.64 11.02 7.73
CA ASN A 301 -14.64 11.73 8.53
C ASN A 301 -14.44 11.09 9.90
N ARG A 302 -15.52 10.60 10.55
CA ARG A 302 -15.42 9.87 11.83
C ARG A 302 -14.61 8.57 11.69
N VAL A 303 -14.83 7.79 10.63
CA VAL A 303 -14.06 6.55 10.37
C VAL A 303 -12.58 6.87 10.16
N ILE A 304 -12.29 7.85 9.29
CA ILE A 304 -10.93 8.26 8.93
C ILE A 304 -10.17 8.84 10.13
N ALA A 305 -10.81 9.73 10.89
CA ALA A 305 -10.24 10.28 12.13
C ALA A 305 -10.03 9.17 13.19
N GLY A 306 -10.93 8.18 13.27
CA GLY A 306 -10.82 7.04 14.17
C GLY A 306 -9.57 6.19 13.92
N VAL A 307 -9.13 6.09 12.66
CA VAL A 307 -7.88 5.41 12.26
C VAL A 307 -6.68 6.36 12.13
N ARG A 308 -6.81 7.58 12.69
CA ARG A 308 -5.79 8.64 12.76
C ARG A 308 -5.24 9.01 11.40
N LYS A 309 -6.12 9.28 10.45
CA LYS A 309 -5.79 9.78 9.10
C LYS A 309 -6.51 11.09 8.85
N ASN A 310 -6.05 11.80 7.85
CA ASN A 310 -6.65 13.03 7.38
C ASN A 310 -7.51 12.73 6.14
N LEU A 311 -8.79 13.13 6.17
CA LEU A 311 -9.68 13.00 5.01
C LEU A 311 -9.47 14.19 4.07
N VAL A 312 -9.15 13.91 2.82
CA VAL A 312 -9.04 14.91 1.75
C VAL A 312 -10.15 14.64 0.74
N LEU A 313 -10.98 15.65 0.50
CA LEU A 313 -11.91 15.65 -0.61
C LEU A 313 -11.16 16.12 -1.84
N VAL A 314 -11.14 15.30 -2.88
CA VAL A 314 -10.45 15.57 -4.13
C VAL A 314 -11.50 15.84 -5.19
N PHE A 315 -11.71 17.11 -5.50
CA PHE A 315 -12.61 17.55 -6.56
C PHE A 315 -11.91 17.40 -7.90
N VAL A 316 -12.55 16.70 -8.83
CA VAL A 316 -12.04 16.50 -10.20
C VAL A 316 -12.98 17.22 -11.16
N ASP A 317 -12.49 18.27 -11.80
CA ASP A 317 -13.23 19.00 -12.82
C ASP A 317 -13.40 18.10 -14.05
N ILE A 318 -14.65 17.81 -14.38
CA ILE A 318 -15.02 16.90 -15.46
C ILE A 318 -15.19 17.70 -16.75
N PRO A 319 -14.42 17.41 -17.81
CA PRO A 319 -14.58 18.06 -19.11
C PRO A 319 -15.88 17.60 -19.78
N THR A 320 -16.28 18.33 -20.82
CA THR A 320 -17.41 17.94 -21.65
C THR A 320 -17.05 16.75 -22.55
N GLN A 321 -18.04 15.94 -22.91
CA GLN A 321 -17.80 14.79 -23.80
C GLN A 321 -17.22 15.22 -25.16
N GLU A 322 -17.66 16.37 -25.68
CA GLU A 322 -17.14 16.91 -26.94
C GLU A 322 -15.65 17.24 -26.90
N GLU A 323 -15.13 17.69 -25.75
CA GLU A 323 -13.70 17.98 -25.58
C GLU A 323 -12.88 16.69 -25.60
N ILE A 324 -13.39 15.63 -24.96
CA ILE A 324 -12.77 14.30 -24.99
C ILE A 324 -12.77 13.74 -26.41
N ASP A 325 -13.90 13.82 -27.11
CA ASP A 325 -14.03 13.26 -28.46
C ASP A 325 -13.12 13.98 -29.48
N LYS A 326 -12.79 15.27 -29.23
CA LYS A 326 -11.86 16.06 -30.04
C LYS A 326 -10.38 15.82 -29.70
N ALA A 327 -10.08 15.20 -28.57
CA ALA A 327 -8.70 14.99 -28.13
C ALA A 327 -8.00 13.94 -29.01
N GLY A 328 -6.77 14.25 -29.45
CA GLY A 328 -6.02 13.39 -30.37
C GLY A 328 -5.27 12.24 -29.68
N SER A 329 -4.89 12.43 -28.41
CA SER A 329 -4.15 11.44 -27.64
C SER A 329 -4.69 11.31 -26.21
N PHE A 330 -4.35 10.20 -25.56
CA PHE A 330 -4.71 10.00 -24.15
C PHE A 330 -4.08 11.05 -23.22
N GLN A 331 -2.88 11.55 -23.56
CA GLN A 331 -2.25 12.64 -22.82
C GLN A 331 -3.06 13.94 -22.91
N ASP A 332 -3.59 14.25 -24.10
CA ASP A 332 -4.45 15.43 -24.28
C ASP A 332 -5.73 15.29 -23.45
N ILE A 333 -6.33 14.09 -23.41
CA ILE A 333 -7.49 13.80 -22.56
C ILE A 333 -7.18 14.06 -21.08
N LEU A 334 -6.05 13.56 -20.56
CA LEU A 334 -5.67 13.78 -19.17
C LEU A 334 -5.47 15.26 -18.84
N SER A 335 -5.02 16.07 -19.80
CA SER A 335 -4.81 17.51 -19.60
C SER A 335 -6.11 18.32 -19.48
N LEU A 336 -7.25 17.76 -19.92
CA LEU A 336 -8.56 18.40 -19.79
C LEU A 336 -9.10 18.34 -18.35
N TYR A 337 -8.64 17.38 -17.54
CA TYR A 337 -9.08 17.24 -16.16
C TYR A 337 -8.24 18.12 -15.23
N SER A 338 -8.91 18.73 -14.26
CA SER A 338 -8.32 19.58 -13.23
C SER A 338 -8.62 19.01 -11.85
N ILE A 339 -7.68 19.14 -10.90
CA ILE A 339 -7.82 18.61 -9.53
C ILE A 339 -7.75 19.76 -8.53
N SER A 340 -8.72 19.80 -7.63
CA SER A 340 -8.77 20.70 -6.48
C SER A 340 -8.91 19.91 -5.18
N GLU A 341 -8.16 20.27 -4.15
CA GLU A 341 -8.07 19.51 -2.89
C GLU A 341 -8.62 20.31 -1.71
N VAL A 342 -9.43 19.65 -0.88
CA VAL A 342 -9.94 20.25 0.37
C VAL A 342 -9.70 19.28 1.53
N LEU A 343 -8.90 19.71 2.51
CA LEU A 343 -8.68 18.96 3.73
C LEU A 343 -9.90 19.08 4.66
N LEU A 344 -10.65 18.00 4.86
CA LEU A 344 -11.78 17.98 5.77
C LEU A 344 -11.32 17.68 7.19
N ARG A 345 -11.26 18.72 8.03
CA ARG A 345 -11.00 18.57 9.46
C ARG A 345 -12.31 18.43 10.23
N ARG A 346 -12.33 17.57 11.24
CA ARG A 346 -13.45 17.51 12.18
C ARG A 346 -13.60 18.86 12.87
N TRP A 347 -14.77 19.46 12.72
CA TRP A 347 -15.13 20.63 13.51
C TRP A 347 -15.38 20.20 14.95
N VAL A 348 -14.62 20.78 15.89
CA VAL A 348 -14.76 20.54 17.32
C VAL A 348 -15.17 21.86 17.96
N PRO A 349 -16.38 21.97 18.56
CA PRO A 349 -16.85 23.23 19.13
C PRO A 349 -15.86 23.85 20.11
N ASN A 350 -15.16 23.05 20.92
CA ASN A 350 -14.20 23.56 21.90
C ASN A 350 -12.87 24.07 21.29
N ARG A 351 -12.61 23.82 20.00
CA ARG A 351 -11.35 24.19 19.33
C ARG A 351 -11.52 25.12 18.12
N ASN A 352 -12.72 25.20 17.55
CA ASN A 352 -12.98 25.82 16.26
C ASN A 352 -14.11 26.87 16.34
N ARG A 353 -14.35 27.45 17.53
CA ARG A 353 -15.45 28.41 17.77
C ARG A 353 -15.09 29.85 17.39
N ASP A 354 -13.82 30.11 17.12
CA ASP A 354 -13.30 31.44 16.81
C ASP A 354 -13.51 31.81 15.34
#